data_AF-A0A7G8WE66-F1
#
_entry.id   AF-A0A7G8WE66-F1
#
_cell.length_a   1.000
_cell.length_b   1.000
_cell.length_c   1.000
_cell.angle_alpha   90.00
_cell.angle_beta   90.00
_cell.angle_gamma   90.00
#
_symmetry.space_group_name_H-M   'P 1'
#
loop_
_entity.id
_entity.type
_entity.pdbx_description
1 polymer ?
#
loop_
_entity_poly.entity_id
_entity_poly.type
_entity_poly.pdbx_seq_one_letter_code
_entity_poly.pdbx_strand_id
1 'polypeptide(L)'
;MKHLNTIENVKTILPQIEHVDAVLLYGSYARKDAVGNSDLDIKLIVSESFDVQGFIAIIKNAFDDTVNSVRYIKLRDKVVVYFKELPKLEFGLCYSMEAIERDFLGSEITNLNEIVLYEKDKEHTQIELYLMQLLDSKKGIDTLEVHSLIDKFVYEFESCSSKHSRSDGYQFYYFYNIAFHLAIQLHYLAKGKTAYYFLPKNFMTSELTVEEQAGFSKVNGTTFLPEANKRKRALLDFFYNAIEKLVAVHEYEELKAFCEWIYKRDFFWNFRDANAFNTKMKAQLIYRTSALVLFQNTEELNELLRENNIKTIIDLRADREIEAISYSDEILSEVHYVKAQFDPWDQPEWFKEKHNEGSNHEIAYRFFAMGCKEAVKKTFETILEHESGTIAIHCHAGKDRTGIIFSLLHLLLESPKAHLNTDYLTSEMDVSLDKLNIALDVVENEGGIINYLLSCGLTEKQIMNLKRKLLHE
;
A
#
# COMPACT_ATOMS: atom_id res chain seq x y z
N MET A 1 3.61 18.28 40.64
CA MET A 1 2.68 18.22 41.79
C MET A 1 1.40 17.47 41.47
N LYS A 2 0.56 17.91 40.51
CA LYS A 2 -0.71 17.22 40.20
C LYS A 2 -0.55 15.73 39.83
N HIS A 3 0.41 15.36 38.98
CA HIS A 3 0.66 13.94 38.63
C HIS A 3 1.13 13.06 39.79
N LEU A 4 1.94 13.59 40.72
CA LEU A 4 2.37 12.86 41.92
C LEU A 4 1.17 12.62 42.84
N ASN A 5 0.29 13.62 42.99
CA ASN A 5 -0.96 13.44 43.72
C ASN A 5 -1.86 12.40 43.04
N THR A 6 -1.91 12.36 41.70
CA THR A 6 -2.62 11.31 40.96
C THR A 6 -2.04 9.93 41.26
N ILE A 7 -0.71 9.76 41.26
CA ILE A 7 -0.06 8.49 41.62
C ILE A 7 -0.40 8.07 43.05
N GLU A 8 -0.33 8.99 44.01
CA GLU A 8 -0.69 8.70 45.40
C GLU A 8 -2.18 8.36 45.54
N ASN A 9 -3.07 9.06 44.84
CA ASN A 9 -4.50 8.72 44.78
C ASN A 9 -4.74 7.36 44.13
N VAL A 10 -3.95 6.96 43.13
CA VAL A 10 -4.01 5.61 42.59
C VAL A 10 -3.60 4.61 43.67
N LYS A 11 -2.46 4.82 44.36
CA LYS A 11 -1.99 3.89 45.41
C LYS A 11 -3.03 3.66 46.52
N THR A 12 -3.85 4.65 46.87
CA THR A 12 -4.88 4.48 47.92
C THR A 12 -6.06 3.61 47.49
N ILE A 13 -6.35 3.52 46.19
CA ILE A 13 -7.43 2.68 45.66
C ILE A 13 -6.98 1.28 45.26
N LEU A 14 -5.70 1.07 44.95
CA LEU A 14 -5.17 -0.24 44.50
C LEU A 14 -5.52 -1.41 45.44
N PRO A 15 -5.43 -1.30 46.77
CA PRO A 15 -5.78 -2.41 47.67
C PRO A 15 -7.26 -2.81 47.66
N GLN A 16 -8.14 -1.96 47.11
CA GLN A 16 -9.58 -2.21 47.05
C GLN A 16 -9.99 -2.95 45.77
N ILE A 17 -9.07 -3.10 44.82
CA ILE A 17 -9.34 -3.70 43.53
C ILE A 17 -9.05 -5.19 43.62
N GLU A 18 -10.10 -6.00 43.53
CA GLU A 18 -9.97 -7.44 43.50
C GLU A 18 -9.27 -7.91 42.22
N HIS A 19 -8.65 -9.09 42.28
CA HIS A 19 -8.02 -9.74 41.12
C HIS A 19 -6.83 -8.97 40.51
N VAL A 20 -6.15 -8.12 41.28
CA VAL A 20 -4.88 -7.47 40.94
C VAL A 20 -3.75 -8.05 41.78
N ASP A 21 -2.70 -8.55 41.12
CA ASP A 21 -1.55 -9.18 41.77
C ASP A 21 -0.41 -8.18 41.99
N ALA A 22 -0.15 -7.32 41.00
CA ALA A 22 0.83 -6.25 41.09
C ALA A 22 0.49 -5.07 40.17
N VAL A 23 1.02 -3.89 40.51
CA VAL A 23 0.82 -2.65 39.76
C VAL A 23 2.14 -1.92 39.61
N LEU A 24 2.46 -1.54 38.38
CA LEU A 24 3.75 -0.97 38.01
C LEU A 24 3.57 0.38 37.32
N LEU A 25 4.41 1.34 37.68
CA LEU A 25 4.59 2.61 37.00
C LEU A 25 5.48 2.42 35.78
N TYR A 26 5.09 3.00 34.65
CA TYR A 26 5.76 2.92 33.36
C TYR A 26 6.06 4.32 32.81
N GLY A 27 6.63 4.35 31.59
CA GLY A 27 6.78 5.58 30.84
C GLY A 27 7.77 6.56 31.49
N SER A 28 7.53 7.85 31.26
CA SER A 28 8.49 8.88 31.69
C SER A 28 8.60 9.07 33.20
N TYR A 29 7.54 8.75 33.94
CA TYR A 29 7.57 8.82 35.39
C TYR A 29 8.43 7.70 35.99
N ALA A 30 8.36 6.49 35.43
CA ALA A 30 9.24 5.39 35.85
C ALA A 30 10.71 5.69 35.53
N ARG A 31 11.00 6.29 34.38
CA ARG A 31 12.36 6.71 33.98
C ARG A 31 12.90 7.94 34.70
N LYS A 32 12.08 8.64 35.50
CA LYS A 32 12.40 9.93 36.13
C LYS A 32 12.75 11.04 35.11
N ASP A 33 12.21 10.97 33.89
CA ASP A 33 12.38 11.97 32.82
C ASP A 33 11.06 12.71 32.46
N ALA A 34 10.03 12.59 33.31
CA ALA A 34 8.72 13.20 33.09
C ALA A 34 8.75 14.74 33.13
N VAL A 35 7.95 15.34 32.26
CA VAL A 35 7.72 16.79 32.15
C VAL A 35 6.26 17.14 32.48
N GLY A 36 5.91 18.43 32.50
CA GLY A 36 4.59 18.90 32.93
C GLY A 36 3.40 18.33 32.13
N ASN A 37 3.64 17.90 30.89
CA ASN A 37 2.62 17.34 29.99
C ASN A 37 2.79 15.83 29.76
N SER A 38 3.62 15.15 30.56
CA SER A 38 3.78 13.70 30.46
C SER A 38 2.49 12.97 30.82
N ASP A 39 2.09 12.01 29.98
CA ASP A 39 1.07 11.03 30.35
C ASP A 39 1.55 10.16 31.53
N LEU A 40 0.60 9.59 32.26
CA LEU A 40 0.87 8.64 33.34
C LEU A 40 0.54 7.23 32.87
N ASP A 41 1.56 6.37 32.73
CA ASP A 41 1.40 4.99 32.30
C ASP A 41 1.52 4.05 33.50
N ILE A 42 0.52 3.21 33.71
CA ILE A 42 0.47 2.20 34.77
C ILE A 42 0.11 0.85 34.14
N LYS A 43 0.74 -0.22 34.61
CA LYS A 43 0.43 -1.61 34.25
C LYS A 43 -0.15 -2.34 35.44
N LEU A 44 -1.28 -3.01 35.27
CA LEU A 44 -1.88 -3.90 36.26
C LEU A 44 -1.67 -5.33 35.79
N ILE A 45 -1.04 -6.14 36.64
CA ILE A 45 -1.00 -7.59 36.48
C ILE A 45 -2.26 -8.12 37.16
N VAL A 46 -3.16 -8.71 36.37
CA VAL A 46 -4.51 -9.07 36.78
C VAL A 46 -4.82 -10.53 36.44
N SER A 47 -5.69 -11.16 37.23
CA SER A 47 -6.18 -12.49 36.90
C SER A 47 -7.30 -12.45 35.85
N GLU A 48 -7.60 -13.58 35.21
CA GLU A 48 -8.71 -13.74 34.25
C GLU A 48 -10.09 -13.34 34.80
N SER A 49 -10.27 -13.33 36.13
CA SER A 49 -11.51 -12.92 36.79
C SER A 49 -11.62 -11.42 37.04
N PHE A 50 -10.71 -10.60 36.51
CA PHE A 50 -10.68 -9.16 36.74
C PHE A 50 -11.90 -8.44 36.13
N ASP A 51 -12.69 -7.79 36.99
CA ASP A 51 -13.85 -7.00 36.56
C ASP A 51 -13.44 -5.59 36.10
N VAL A 52 -13.27 -5.46 34.78
CA VAL A 52 -12.93 -4.18 34.14
C VAL A 52 -14.02 -3.12 34.37
N GLN A 53 -15.30 -3.48 34.44
CA GLN A 53 -16.37 -2.49 34.62
C GLN A 53 -16.42 -2.00 36.07
N GLY A 54 -16.27 -2.91 37.04
CA GLY A 54 -16.08 -2.58 38.44
C GLY A 54 -14.88 -1.66 38.66
N PHE A 55 -13.73 -2.00 38.06
CA PHE A 55 -12.54 -1.13 38.09
C PHE A 55 -12.80 0.26 37.51
N ILE A 56 -13.47 0.36 36.35
CA ILE A 56 -13.86 1.67 35.79
C ILE A 56 -14.73 2.47 36.76
N ALA A 57 -15.68 1.83 37.44
CA ALA A 57 -16.54 2.51 38.41
C ALA A 57 -15.73 3.02 39.62
N ILE A 58 -14.79 2.23 40.14
CA ILE A 58 -13.86 2.64 41.21
C ILE A 58 -13.05 3.86 40.78
N ILE A 59 -12.46 3.82 39.58
CA ILE A 59 -11.67 4.95 39.04
C ILE A 59 -12.52 6.21 38.88
N LYS A 60 -13.73 6.09 38.33
CA LYS A 60 -14.63 7.24 38.19
C LYS A 60 -14.92 7.88 39.54
N ASN A 61 -15.27 7.07 40.54
CA ASN A 61 -15.57 7.57 41.89
C ASN A 61 -14.34 8.21 42.55
N ALA A 62 -13.13 7.64 42.35
CA ALA A 62 -11.90 8.14 42.96
C ALA A 62 -11.44 9.50 42.45
N PHE A 63 -11.79 9.85 41.21
CA PHE A 63 -11.32 11.07 40.54
C PHE A 63 -12.45 11.99 40.06
N ASP A 64 -13.70 11.72 40.45
CA ASP A 64 -14.97 12.17 39.85
C ASP A 64 -14.97 13.63 39.35
N ASP A 65 -14.61 14.59 40.21
CA ASP A 65 -14.62 16.02 39.85
C ASP A 65 -13.58 16.41 38.79
N THR A 66 -12.52 15.63 38.63
CA THR A 66 -11.38 15.91 37.75
C THR A 66 -11.43 15.15 36.42
N VAL A 67 -12.26 14.10 36.32
CA VAL A 67 -12.35 13.24 35.14
C VAL A 67 -13.37 13.77 34.16
N ASN A 68 -13.02 13.73 32.87
CA ASN A 68 -13.94 13.94 31.77
C ASN A 68 -14.55 12.60 31.31
N SER A 69 -13.71 11.58 31.10
CA SER A 69 -14.17 10.26 30.68
C SER A 69 -13.20 9.17 31.10
N VAL A 70 -13.74 7.99 31.41
CA VAL A 70 -12.98 6.74 31.53
C VAL A 70 -13.43 5.79 30.42
N ARG A 71 -12.49 5.22 29.66
CA ARG A 71 -12.77 4.36 28.51
C ARG A 71 -11.99 3.06 28.61
N TYR A 72 -12.66 1.94 28.37
CA TYR A 72 -11.98 0.66 28.14
C TYR A 72 -11.72 0.48 26.64
N ILE A 73 -10.45 0.42 26.28
CA ILE A 73 -9.95 0.20 24.92
C ILE A 73 -9.64 -1.29 24.78
N LYS A 74 -10.68 -2.08 24.51
CA LYS A 74 -10.61 -3.55 24.48
C LYS A 74 -9.50 -4.09 23.57
N LEU A 75 -9.33 -3.53 22.37
CA LEU A 75 -8.28 -3.97 21.42
C LEU A 75 -6.84 -3.70 21.88
N ARG A 76 -6.65 -2.94 22.96
CA ARG A 76 -5.34 -2.63 23.54
C ARG A 76 -5.20 -3.14 24.97
N ASP A 77 -6.25 -3.77 25.52
CA ASP A 77 -6.36 -4.13 26.93
C ASP A 77 -5.97 -2.97 27.85
N LYS A 78 -6.57 -1.79 27.61
CA LYS A 78 -6.27 -0.57 28.36
C LYS A 78 -7.52 0.09 28.92
N VAL A 79 -7.46 0.55 30.16
CA VAL A 79 -8.42 1.53 30.70
C VAL A 79 -7.75 2.90 30.70
N VAL A 80 -8.34 3.87 30.01
CA VAL A 80 -7.78 5.22 29.86
C VAL A 80 -8.67 6.22 30.57
N VAL A 81 -8.07 7.02 31.44
CA VAL A 81 -8.69 8.12 32.17
C VAL A 81 -8.30 9.43 31.49
N TYR A 82 -9.28 10.12 30.94
CA TYR A 82 -9.13 11.45 30.37
C TYR A 82 -9.57 12.48 31.42
N PHE A 83 -8.62 13.25 31.93
CA PHE A 83 -8.89 14.32 32.88
C PHE A 83 -9.32 15.62 32.18
N LYS A 84 -9.92 16.54 32.95
CA LYS A 84 -10.29 17.88 32.47
C LYS A 84 -9.08 18.80 32.30
N GLU A 85 -8.07 18.65 33.16
CA GLU A 85 -6.91 19.56 33.25
C GLU A 85 -5.54 18.88 33.19
N LEU A 86 -5.50 17.55 33.23
CA LEU A 86 -4.26 16.77 33.20
C LEU A 86 -4.16 15.98 31.88
N PRO A 87 -2.93 15.66 31.43
CA PRO A 87 -2.70 14.57 30.47
C PRO A 87 -3.37 13.27 30.91
N LYS A 88 -3.46 12.29 30.02
CA LYS A 88 -4.20 11.05 30.29
C LYS A 88 -3.44 10.13 31.26
N LEU A 89 -4.19 9.34 32.01
CA LEU A 89 -3.69 8.19 32.77
C LEU A 89 -4.13 6.90 32.07
N GLU A 90 -3.16 6.06 31.71
CA GLU A 90 -3.40 4.76 31.10
C GLU A 90 -3.13 3.63 32.10
N PHE A 91 -4.07 2.71 32.21
CA PHE A 91 -3.93 1.44 32.90
C PHE A 91 -3.91 0.31 31.87
N GLY A 92 -2.73 -0.24 31.55
CA GLY A 92 -2.60 -1.43 30.74
C GLY A 92 -2.87 -2.68 31.58
N LEU A 93 -3.82 -3.51 31.13
CA LEU A 93 -4.20 -4.76 31.75
C LEU A 93 -3.33 -5.88 31.19
N CYS A 94 -2.64 -6.58 32.08
CA CYS A 94 -1.73 -7.67 31.76
C CYS A 94 -2.19 -8.92 32.48
N TYR A 95 -2.62 -9.93 31.72
CA TYR A 95 -3.17 -11.19 32.27
C TYR A 95 -2.09 -12.22 32.63
N SER A 96 -0.82 -11.84 32.50
CA SER A 96 0.34 -12.61 32.94
C SER A 96 1.53 -11.68 33.21
N MET A 97 2.56 -12.16 33.89
CA MET A 97 3.80 -11.39 34.08
C MET A 97 4.53 -11.18 32.75
N GLU A 98 4.55 -12.20 31.89
CA GLU A 98 5.21 -12.16 30.58
C GLU A 98 4.62 -11.08 29.66
N ALA A 99 3.33 -10.74 29.84
CA ALA A 99 2.67 -9.68 29.08
C ALA A 99 3.29 -8.29 29.30
N ILE A 100 4.12 -8.09 30.34
CA ILE A 100 4.79 -6.82 30.60
C ILE A 100 6.15 -6.71 29.90
N GLU A 101 6.78 -7.82 29.51
CA GLU A 101 8.19 -7.87 29.07
C GLU A 101 8.50 -6.88 27.95
N ARG A 102 7.72 -6.96 26.86
CA ARG A 102 7.90 -6.11 25.68
C ARG A 102 7.83 -4.63 26.04
N ASP A 103 6.79 -4.24 26.77
CA ASP A 103 6.54 -2.84 27.11
C ASP A 103 7.57 -2.35 28.13
N PHE A 104 8.08 -3.23 29.01
CA PHE A 104 9.10 -2.90 30.01
C PHE A 104 10.44 -2.63 29.34
N LEU A 105 10.92 -3.59 28.54
CA LEU A 105 12.20 -3.49 27.84
C LEU A 105 12.21 -2.32 26.86
N GLY A 106 11.10 -2.09 26.15
CA GLY A 106 10.92 -0.96 25.23
C GLY A 106 10.72 0.39 25.90
N SER A 107 10.38 0.41 27.20
CA SER A 107 10.28 1.66 27.97
C SER A 107 11.63 2.23 28.38
N GLU A 108 12.73 1.49 28.19
CA GLU A 108 14.09 1.90 28.58
C GLU A 108 14.20 2.31 30.06
N ILE A 109 13.44 1.65 30.94
CA ILE A 109 13.54 1.81 32.39
C ILE A 109 14.77 1.05 32.86
N THR A 110 15.69 1.72 33.55
CA THR A 110 16.94 1.12 34.06
C THR A 110 17.02 1.08 35.58
N ASN A 111 16.16 1.83 36.26
CA ASN A 111 16.12 1.91 37.71
C ASN A 111 14.73 1.49 38.20
N LEU A 112 14.68 0.51 39.10
CA LEU A 112 13.44 -0.06 39.63
C LEU A 112 12.91 0.69 40.87
N ASN A 113 13.60 1.72 41.34
CA ASN A 113 13.17 2.47 42.52
C ASN A 113 11.82 3.17 42.29
N GLU A 114 10.85 2.84 43.16
CA GLU A 114 9.49 3.39 43.18
C GLU A 114 8.65 3.06 41.92
N ILE A 115 9.03 2.04 41.13
CA ILE A 115 8.20 1.62 40.00
C ILE A 115 7.07 0.70 40.44
N VAL A 116 7.26 -0.09 41.50
CA VAL A 116 6.21 -0.97 42.03
C VAL A 116 5.28 -0.13 42.90
N LEU A 117 4.04 0.08 42.44
CA LEU A 117 3.04 0.89 43.14
C LEU A 117 2.22 0.05 44.14
N TYR A 118 2.00 -1.22 43.83
CA TYR A 118 1.29 -2.17 44.67
C TYR A 118 1.68 -3.60 44.31
N GLU A 119 1.68 -4.49 45.30
CA GLU A 119 1.87 -5.93 45.14
C GLU A 119 1.11 -6.63 46.25
N LYS A 120 0.18 -7.53 45.88
CA LYS A 120 -0.75 -8.16 46.82
C LYS A 120 -0.06 -9.20 47.72
N ASP A 121 0.74 -10.07 47.12
CA ASP A 121 1.53 -11.09 47.80
C ASP A 121 2.97 -11.05 47.27
N LYS A 122 3.86 -10.41 48.03
CA LYS A 122 5.26 -10.22 47.64
C LYS A 122 6.06 -11.53 47.61
N GLU A 123 5.68 -12.51 48.43
CA GLU A 123 6.39 -13.79 48.47
C GLU A 123 6.05 -14.64 47.24
N HIS A 124 4.82 -14.53 46.75
CA HIS A 124 4.35 -15.24 45.57
C HIS A 124 4.71 -14.53 44.26
N THR A 125 4.41 -13.24 44.11
CA THR A 125 4.53 -12.52 42.84
C THR A 125 5.98 -12.15 42.49
N GLN A 126 6.78 -11.76 43.47
CA GLN A 126 8.21 -11.42 43.32
C GLN A 126 8.52 -10.48 42.14
N ILE A 127 7.67 -9.45 41.91
CA ILE A 127 7.72 -8.66 40.69
C ILE A 127 9.05 -7.94 40.48
N GLU A 128 9.67 -7.45 41.56
CA GLU A 128 10.94 -6.75 41.49
C GLU A 128 12.08 -7.68 41.02
N LEU A 129 12.10 -8.92 41.52
CA LEU A 129 13.08 -9.94 41.10
C LEU A 129 12.91 -10.27 39.61
N TYR A 130 11.68 -10.42 39.15
CA TYR A 130 11.38 -10.68 37.75
C TYR A 130 11.83 -9.52 36.85
N LEU A 131 11.56 -8.27 37.24
CA LEU A 131 12.01 -7.10 36.47
C LEU A 131 13.54 -6.98 36.45
N MET A 132 14.25 -7.32 37.53
CA MET A 132 15.72 -7.40 37.55
C MET A 132 16.24 -8.43 36.55
N GLN A 133 15.67 -9.63 36.53
CA GLN A 133 16.02 -10.67 35.58
C GLN A 133 15.78 -10.23 34.13
N LEU A 134 14.69 -9.49 33.86
CA LEU A 134 14.43 -8.94 32.54
C LEU A 134 15.50 -7.94 32.10
N LEU A 135 15.93 -7.04 32.99
CA LEU A 135 17.01 -6.10 32.69
C LEU A 135 18.32 -6.82 32.40
N ASP A 136 18.67 -7.84 33.19
CA ASP A 136 19.87 -8.65 32.98
C ASP A 136 19.80 -9.46 31.66
N SER A 137 18.59 -9.85 31.25
CA SER A 137 18.36 -10.59 30.01
C SER A 137 18.28 -9.71 28.76
N LYS A 138 18.20 -8.37 28.92
CA LYS A 138 18.07 -7.43 27.80
C LYS A 138 19.29 -7.51 26.90
N LYS A 139 19.16 -8.24 25.81
CA LYS A 139 20.17 -8.28 24.75
C LYS A 139 20.15 -6.94 24.00
N GLY A 140 21.34 -6.46 23.65
CA GLY A 140 21.47 -5.39 22.66
C GLY A 140 20.96 -5.89 21.31
N ILE A 141 20.67 -4.95 20.42
CA ILE A 141 20.29 -5.26 19.04
C ILE A 141 21.49 -5.94 18.39
N ASP A 142 21.29 -7.17 17.96
CA ASP A 142 22.32 -7.97 17.32
C ASP A 142 22.20 -7.89 15.79
N THR A 143 23.18 -8.48 15.11
CA THR A 143 23.23 -8.53 13.65
C THR A 143 22.01 -9.24 13.06
N LEU A 144 21.45 -10.27 13.74
CA LEU A 144 20.28 -11.01 13.25
C LEU A 144 19.03 -10.13 13.22
N GLU A 145 18.87 -9.26 14.21
CA GLU A 145 17.76 -8.31 14.27
C GLU A 145 17.86 -7.26 13.15
N VAL A 146 19.07 -6.79 12.82
CA VAL A 146 19.29 -5.89 11.67
C VAL A 146 18.90 -6.57 10.36
N HIS A 147 19.36 -7.80 10.10
CA HIS A 147 18.96 -8.53 8.89
C HIS A 147 17.46 -8.78 8.84
N SER A 148 16.82 -9.08 9.98
CA SER A 148 15.36 -9.26 10.05
C SER A 148 14.59 -7.98 9.66
N LEU A 149 15.09 -6.81 10.05
CA LEU A 149 14.52 -5.52 9.64
C LEU A 149 14.73 -5.25 8.14
N ILE A 150 15.88 -5.61 7.59
CA ILE A 150 16.21 -5.50 6.16
C ILE A 150 15.30 -6.41 5.34
N ASP A 151 15.18 -7.69 5.69
CA ASP A 151 14.33 -8.65 4.99
C ASP A 151 12.88 -8.18 4.98
N LYS A 152 12.39 -7.70 6.13
CA LYS A 152 11.05 -7.14 6.23
C LYS A 152 10.91 -5.86 5.40
N PHE A 153 11.91 -4.98 5.37
CA PHE A 153 11.88 -3.80 4.51
C PHE A 153 11.71 -4.21 3.05
N VAL A 154 12.55 -5.12 2.57
CA VAL A 154 12.54 -5.59 1.17
C VAL A 154 11.19 -6.21 0.82
N TYR A 155 10.64 -7.06 1.69
CA TYR A 155 9.34 -7.68 1.52
C TYR A 155 8.20 -6.65 1.42
N GLU A 156 8.18 -5.67 2.31
CA GLU A 156 7.13 -4.63 2.36
C GLU A 156 7.30 -3.61 1.24
N PHE A 157 8.53 -3.35 0.79
CA PHE A 157 8.83 -2.56 -0.40
C PHE A 157 8.33 -3.25 -1.67
N GLU A 158 8.58 -4.56 -1.82
CA GLU A 158 8.02 -5.37 -2.91
C GLU A 158 6.49 -5.32 -2.89
N SER A 159 5.89 -5.51 -1.71
CA SER A 159 4.45 -5.47 -1.52
C SER A 159 3.87 -4.12 -1.94
N CYS A 160 4.47 -2.99 -1.50
CA CYS A 160 4.00 -1.68 -1.92
C CYS A 160 4.18 -1.47 -3.43
N SER A 161 5.33 -1.83 -3.99
CA SER A 161 5.64 -1.71 -5.41
C SER A 161 4.66 -2.50 -6.30
N SER A 162 4.32 -3.71 -5.89
CA SER A 162 3.31 -4.56 -6.54
C SER A 162 1.92 -3.93 -6.52
N LYS A 163 1.51 -3.30 -5.40
CA LYS A 163 0.22 -2.59 -5.33
C LYS A 163 0.19 -1.32 -6.19
N HIS A 164 1.35 -0.67 -6.37
CA HIS A 164 1.48 0.45 -7.30
C HIS A 164 1.25 0.03 -8.75
N SER A 165 1.90 -1.04 -9.23
CA SER A 165 1.73 -1.52 -10.61
C SER A 165 0.32 -2.03 -10.92
N ARG A 166 -0.44 -2.34 -9.87
CA ARG A 166 -1.86 -2.75 -9.89
C ARG A 166 -2.81 -1.60 -9.57
N SER A 167 -2.36 -0.35 -9.59
CA SER A 167 -3.19 0.84 -9.35
C SER A 167 -4.01 0.85 -8.03
N ASP A 168 -3.53 0.19 -6.96
CA ASP A 168 -4.16 0.24 -5.63
C ASP A 168 -3.46 1.27 -4.73
N GLY A 169 -4.03 2.48 -4.68
CA GLY A 169 -3.45 3.62 -3.95
C GLY A 169 -3.39 3.46 -2.44
N TYR A 170 -4.35 2.77 -1.83
CA TYR A 170 -4.39 2.63 -0.37
C TYR A 170 -3.48 1.50 0.10
N GLN A 171 -3.51 0.33 -0.56
CA GLN A 171 -2.59 -0.75 -0.20
C GLN A 171 -1.14 -0.36 -0.48
N PHE A 172 -0.88 0.37 -1.58
CA PHE A 172 0.43 1.00 -1.80
C PHE A 172 0.84 1.85 -0.60
N TYR A 173 0.01 2.81 -0.19
CA TYR A 173 0.29 3.69 0.94
C TYR A 173 0.52 2.90 2.25
N TYR A 174 -0.29 1.87 2.51
CA TYR A 174 -0.18 1.04 3.71
C TYR A 174 1.19 0.35 3.79
N PHE A 175 1.54 -0.46 2.79
CA PHE A 175 2.81 -1.19 2.77
C PHE A 175 4.01 -0.24 2.68
N TYR A 176 3.87 0.87 1.95
CA TYR A 176 4.89 1.91 1.89
C TYR A 176 5.22 2.45 3.29
N ASN A 177 4.22 2.73 4.12
CA ASN A 177 4.48 3.26 5.48
C ASN A 177 5.11 2.22 6.40
N ILE A 178 4.87 0.93 6.19
CA ILE A 178 5.58 -0.14 6.92
C ILE A 178 7.06 -0.15 6.50
N ALA A 179 7.33 -0.18 5.19
CA ALA A 179 8.70 -0.12 4.67
C ALA A 179 9.41 1.17 5.12
N PHE A 180 8.74 2.32 5.07
CA PHE A 180 9.26 3.58 5.57
C PHE A 180 9.61 3.52 7.06
N HIS A 181 8.72 2.98 7.89
CA HIS A 181 9.00 2.80 9.30
C HIS A 181 10.22 1.90 9.56
N LEU A 182 10.40 0.82 8.80
CA LEU A 182 11.58 -0.05 8.89
C LEU A 182 12.86 0.67 8.48
N ALA A 183 12.79 1.48 7.41
CA ALA A 183 13.89 2.33 6.98
C ALA A 183 14.31 3.34 8.07
N ILE A 184 13.35 3.89 8.84
CA ILE A 184 13.64 4.77 9.97
C ILE A 184 14.39 4.03 11.08
N GLN A 185 13.95 2.81 11.42
CA GLN A 185 14.63 1.96 12.40
C GLN A 185 16.07 1.67 11.96
N LEU A 186 16.27 1.23 10.71
CA LEU A 186 17.59 0.97 10.14
C LEU A 186 18.48 2.21 10.13
N HIS A 187 17.97 3.37 9.74
CA HIS A 187 18.75 4.61 9.77
C HIS A 187 19.20 4.98 11.19
N TYR A 188 18.33 4.78 12.19
CA TYR A 188 18.67 5.05 13.59
C TYR A 188 19.73 4.07 14.12
N LEU A 189 19.64 2.79 13.74
CA LEU A 189 20.65 1.77 14.05
C LEU A 189 21.99 2.03 13.37
N ALA A 190 21.98 2.52 12.13
CA ALA A 190 23.19 2.91 11.39
C ALA A 190 23.96 4.07 12.06
N LYS A 191 23.30 4.81 12.96
CA LYS A 191 23.92 5.84 13.82
C LYS A 191 24.40 5.28 15.17
N GLY A 192 24.37 3.96 15.37
CA GLY A 192 24.76 3.29 16.60
C GLY A 192 23.76 3.44 17.75
N LYS A 193 22.54 3.89 17.48
CA LYS A 193 21.51 4.14 18.51
C LYS A 193 20.54 2.98 18.61
N THR A 194 20.50 2.35 19.78
CA THR A 194 19.66 1.17 20.04
C THR A 194 18.46 1.48 20.94
N ALA A 195 18.57 2.44 21.85
CA ALA A 195 17.46 2.84 22.72
C ALA A 195 16.33 3.49 21.91
N TYR A 196 15.11 2.97 22.07
CA TYR A 196 13.90 3.39 21.34
C TYR A 196 13.98 3.21 19.81
N TYR A 197 14.85 2.33 19.30
CA TYR A 197 15.02 2.16 17.85
C TYR A 197 13.73 1.85 17.11
N PHE A 198 12.81 1.10 17.72
CA PHE A 198 11.49 0.80 17.15
C PHE A 198 10.74 2.07 16.75
N LEU A 199 10.73 3.11 17.59
CA LEU A 199 10.11 4.40 17.29
C LEU A 199 10.95 5.54 17.89
N PRO A 200 11.97 6.03 17.15
CA PRO A 200 12.91 7.00 17.68
C PRO A 200 12.23 8.33 18.06
N LYS A 201 12.52 8.82 19.26
CA LYS A 201 12.01 10.11 19.74
C LYS A 201 12.70 11.26 19.00
N ASN A 202 11.92 12.27 18.61
CA ASN A 202 12.45 13.48 17.96
C ASN A 202 13.32 13.20 16.72
N PHE A 203 13.05 12.10 16.00
CA PHE A 203 13.87 11.64 14.88
C PHE A 203 14.21 12.78 13.91
N MET A 204 13.20 13.52 13.49
CA MET A 204 13.34 14.64 12.56
C MET A 204 14.29 15.73 13.04
N THR A 205 14.22 16.10 14.32
CA THR A 205 14.94 17.27 14.86
C THR A 205 16.27 16.91 15.48
N SER A 206 16.40 15.69 15.98
CA SER A 206 17.55 15.24 16.79
C SER A 206 18.44 14.26 16.04
N GLU A 207 17.91 13.57 15.04
CA GLU A 207 18.63 12.52 14.33
C GLU A 207 19.02 12.94 12.93
N LEU A 208 18.22 13.75 12.25
CA LEU A 208 18.52 14.20 10.88
C LEU A 208 19.40 15.46 10.86
N THR A 209 20.35 15.55 9.92
CA THR A 209 21.07 16.80 9.63
C THR A 209 20.15 17.85 9.00
N VAL A 210 20.59 19.11 8.92
CA VAL A 210 19.80 20.19 8.30
C VAL A 210 19.48 19.87 6.84
N GLU A 211 20.44 19.28 6.12
CA GLU A 211 20.29 18.85 4.73
C GLU A 211 19.30 17.68 4.61
N GLU A 212 19.40 16.68 5.49
CA GLU A 212 18.46 15.55 5.54
C GLU A 212 17.03 16.03 5.85
N GLN A 213 16.87 16.96 6.80
CA GLN A 213 15.57 17.55 7.16
C GLN A 213 14.93 18.27 5.97
N ALA A 214 15.69 19.06 5.22
CA ALA A 214 15.19 19.78 4.05
C ALA A 214 14.64 18.83 2.96
N GLY A 215 15.22 17.63 2.84
CA GLY A 215 14.80 16.60 1.88
C GLY A 215 13.74 15.62 2.39
N PHE A 216 13.51 15.53 3.70
CA PHE A 216 12.78 14.40 4.29
C PHE A 216 11.30 14.32 3.87
N SER A 217 10.64 15.45 3.58
CA SER A 217 9.26 15.42 3.07
C SER A 217 9.10 14.64 1.75
N LYS A 218 10.21 14.39 1.03
CA LYS A 218 10.22 13.57 -0.19
C LYS A 218 9.94 12.09 0.10
N VAL A 219 10.32 11.57 1.27
CA VAL A 219 10.08 10.17 1.67
C VAL A 219 8.69 9.92 2.26
N ASN A 220 7.84 10.95 2.40
CA ASN A 220 6.47 10.75 2.86
C ASN A 220 5.67 9.82 1.91
N GLY A 221 4.90 8.92 2.49
CA GLY A 221 3.96 8.09 1.72
C GLY A 221 2.86 8.93 1.07
N THR A 222 2.32 8.43 -0.05
CA THR A 222 1.24 9.08 -0.80
C THR A 222 0.15 8.07 -1.15
N THR A 223 -1.11 8.51 -1.16
CA THR A 223 -2.22 7.75 -1.76
C THR A 223 -2.44 8.13 -3.23
N PHE A 224 -1.73 9.16 -3.71
CA PHE A 224 -1.80 9.61 -5.10
C PHE A 224 -0.74 8.90 -5.93
N LEU A 225 -1.16 7.85 -6.64
CA LEU A 225 -0.25 6.95 -7.35
C LEU A 225 0.64 7.59 -8.42
N PRO A 226 0.26 8.66 -9.14
CA PRO A 226 1.19 9.33 -10.05
C PRO A 226 2.48 9.84 -9.37
N GLU A 227 2.49 10.03 -8.04
CA GLU A 227 3.70 10.36 -7.29
C GLU A 227 4.45 9.13 -6.76
N ALA A 228 3.90 7.92 -6.84
CA ALA A 228 4.41 6.76 -6.13
C ALA A 228 5.82 6.33 -6.59
N ASN A 229 6.16 6.40 -7.89
CA ASN A 229 7.54 6.12 -8.34
C ASN A 229 8.55 7.10 -7.69
N LYS A 230 8.22 8.39 -7.61
CA LYS A 230 9.04 9.38 -6.92
C LYS A 230 9.20 9.07 -5.42
N ARG A 231 8.14 8.60 -4.76
CA ARG A 231 8.19 8.18 -3.35
C ARG A 231 9.01 6.91 -3.15
N LYS A 232 8.81 5.89 -3.99
CA LYS A 232 9.61 4.65 -3.98
C LYS A 232 11.09 4.95 -4.15
N ARG A 233 11.47 5.82 -5.12
CA ARG A 233 12.86 6.24 -5.32
C ARG A 233 13.44 6.89 -4.06
N ALA A 234 12.74 7.88 -3.50
CA ALA A 234 13.20 8.56 -2.29
C ALA A 234 13.35 7.58 -1.10
N LEU A 235 12.43 6.62 -0.95
CA LEU A 235 12.48 5.60 0.09
C LEU A 235 13.66 4.65 -0.10
N LEU A 236 13.92 4.20 -1.33
CA LEU A 236 15.08 3.36 -1.65
C LEU A 236 16.39 4.09 -1.36
N ASP A 237 16.53 5.34 -1.81
CA ASP A 237 17.74 6.13 -1.55
C ASP A 237 17.98 6.29 -0.04
N PHE A 238 16.91 6.53 0.73
CA PHE A 238 16.99 6.61 2.20
C PHE A 238 17.36 5.27 2.85
N PHE A 239 16.79 4.16 2.37
CA PHE A 239 17.13 2.81 2.82
C PHE A 239 18.58 2.43 2.50
N TYR A 240 19.06 2.69 1.28
CA TYR A 240 20.44 2.39 0.88
C TYR A 240 21.45 3.13 1.76
N ASN A 241 21.21 4.41 2.03
CA ASN A 241 22.06 5.20 2.94
C ASN A 241 22.12 4.62 4.37
N ALA A 242 21.04 3.97 4.82
CA ALA A 242 21.01 3.31 6.12
C ALA A 242 21.80 1.99 6.09
N ILE A 243 21.54 1.13 5.11
CA ILE A 243 22.11 -0.22 5.08
C ILE A 243 23.59 -0.25 4.68
N GLU A 244 24.10 0.75 3.95
CA GLU A 244 25.52 0.85 3.58
C GLU A 244 26.47 0.74 4.78
N LYS A 245 26.04 1.19 5.96
CA LYS A 245 26.81 1.13 7.21
C LYS A 245 26.51 -0.09 8.08
N LEU A 246 25.49 -0.86 7.73
CA LEU A 246 24.96 -1.95 8.54
C LEU A 246 25.34 -3.34 8.02
N VAL A 247 25.59 -3.47 6.72
CA VAL A 247 25.88 -4.76 6.07
C VAL A 247 27.22 -4.74 5.33
N ALA A 248 27.69 -5.92 4.93
CA ALA A 248 28.90 -6.04 4.11
C ALA A 248 28.66 -5.51 2.69
N VAL A 249 29.71 -5.01 2.03
CA VAL A 249 29.62 -4.40 0.69
C VAL A 249 28.94 -5.32 -0.34
N HIS A 250 29.24 -6.62 -0.33
CA HIS A 250 28.64 -7.57 -1.28
C HIS A 250 27.13 -7.72 -1.07
N GLU A 251 26.68 -7.77 0.18
CA GLU A 251 25.27 -7.88 0.55
C GLU A 251 24.51 -6.60 0.21
N TYR A 252 25.12 -5.43 0.45
CA TYR A 252 24.56 -4.14 0.05
C TYR A 252 24.28 -4.10 -1.47
N GLU A 253 25.25 -4.50 -2.30
CA GLU A 253 25.08 -4.49 -3.76
C GLU A 253 24.00 -5.48 -4.22
N GLU A 254 23.89 -6.65 -3.60
CA GLU A 254 22.85 -7.63 -3.90
C GLU A 254 21.45 -7.11 -3.54
N LEU A 255 21.28 -6.56 -2.32
CA LEU A 255 20.01 -5.98 -1.86
C LEU A 255 19.58 -4.80 -2.73
N LYS A 256 20.53 -3.93 -3.07
CA LYS A 256 20.30 -2.80 -3.96
C LYS A 256 19.87 -3.27 -5.34
N ALA A 257 20.61 -4.21 -5.95
CA ALA A 257 20.24 -4.76 -7.26
C ALA A 257 18.83 -5.36 -7.27
N PHE A 258 18.46 -6.09 -6.22
CA PHE A 258 17.12 -6.67 -6.08
C PHE A 258 16.03 -5.60 -5.93
N CYS A 259 16.25 -4.58 -5.09
CA CYS A 259 15.31 -3.46 -4.92
C CYS A 259 15.15 -2.63 -6.20
N GLU A 260 16.23 -2.38 -6.93
CA GLU A 260 16.18 -1.73 -8.25
C GLU A 260 15.42 -2.56 -9.28
N TRP A 261 15.56 -3.89 -9.25
CA TRP A 261 14.77 -4.78 -10.09
C TRP A 261 13.28 -4.68 -9.77
N ILE A 262 12.89 -4.70 -8.48
CA ILE A 262 11.48 -4.48 -8.05
C ILE A 262 10.97 -3.12 -8.56
N TYR A 263 11.75 -2.06 -8.36
CA TYR A 263 11.39 -0.71 -8.77
C TYR A 263 11.10 -0.62 -10.27
N LYS A 264 11.99 -1.19 -11.10
CA LYS A 264 11.85 -1.21 -12.56
C LYS A 264 10.69 -2.09 -13.02
N ARG A 265 10.55 -3.30 -12.46
CA ARG A 265 9.48 -4.26 -12.79
C ARG A 265 8.10 -3.62 -12.68
N ASP A 266 7.88 -2.85 -11.61
CA ASP A 266 6.58 -2.26 -11.28
C ASP A 266 6.50 -0.76 -11.60
N PHE A 267 7.40 -0.24 -12.43
CA PHE A 267 7.44 1.18 -12.75
C PHE A 267 6.20 1.61 -13.55
N PHE A 268 5.84 0.79 -14.54
CA PHE A 268 4.67 0.98 -15.40
C PHE A 268 3.51 0.13 -14.92
N TRP A 269 2.30 0.70 -14.94
CA TRP A 269 1.12 -0.05 -14.50
C TRP A 269 0.57 -0.89 -15.62
N ASN A 270 0.27 -2.14 -15.29
CA ASN A 270 -0.46 -3.05 -16.17
C ASN A 270 0.20 -3.25 -17.55
N PHE A 271 1.52 -3.03 -17.65
CA PHE A 271 2.32 -3.20 -18.86
C PHE A 271 2.62 -4.68 -19.11
N ARG A 272 2.23 -5.22 -20.26
CA ARG A 272 2.62 -6.56 -20.71
C ARG A 272 2.37 -6.74 -22.21
N ASP A 273 3.09 -7.69 -22.80
CA ASP A 273 2.84 -8.18 -24.14
C ASP A 273 1.49 -8.91 -24.21
N ALA A 274 0.74 -8.71 -25.29
CA ALA A 274 -0.49 -9.43 -25.57
C ALA A 274 -0.30 -10.95 -25.71
N ASN A 275 0.91 -11.39 -26.09
CA ASN A 275 1.27 -12.80 -26.15
C ASN A 275 1.40 -13.47 -24.77
N ALA A 276 1.59 -12.71 -23.68
CA ALA A 276 1.89 -13.25 -22.35
C ALA A 276 0.90 -14.33 -21.85
N PHE A 277 -0.37 -14.19 -22.22
CA PHE A 277 -1.44 -15.15 -21.91
C PHE A 277 -2.09 -15.73 -23.18
N ASN A 278 -1.57 -15.42 -24.36
CA ASN A 278 -2.06 -15.90 -25.63
C ASN A 278 -0.91 -16.22 -26.57
N THR A 279 -0.34 -17.40 -26.41
CA THR A 279 0.82 -17.84 -27.19
C THR A 279 0.56 -17.96 -28.69
N LYS A 280 -0.71 -17.98 -29.13
CA LYS A 280 -1.08 -17.88 -30.55
C LYS A 280 -0.79 -16.51 -31.14
N MET A 281 -0.77 -15.45 -30.33
CA MET A 281 -0.49 -14.11 -30.81
C MET A 281 1.01 -13.95 -31.04
N LYS A 282 1.43 -13.22 -32.08
CA LYS A 282 2.85 -12.92 -32.30
C LYS A 282 3.40 -12.11 -31.12
N ALA A 283 4.50 -12.57 -30.54
CA ALA A 283 5.21 -11.85 -29.48
C ALA A 283 5.80 -10.53 -30.00
N GLN A 284 5.91 -9.55 -29.10
CA GLN A 284 6.44 -8.22 -29.34
C GLN A 284 5.75 -7.51 -30.51
N LEU A 285 4.43 -7.62 -30.59
CA LEU A 285 3.62 -6.93 -31.60
C LEU A 285 2.71 -5.88 -30.96
N ILE A 286 1.98 -6.27 -29.92
CA ILE A 286 1.03 -5.41 -29.22
C ILE A 286 1.29 -5.53 -27.72
N TYR A 287 1.45 -4.38 -27.08
CA TYR A 287 1.51 -4.24 -25.63
C TYR A 287 0.22 -3.61 -25.12
N ARG A 288 -0.27 -4.11 -23.99
CA ARG A 288 -1.22 -3.38 -23.15
C ARG A 288 -0.48 -2.61 -22.09
N THR A 289 -1.01 -1.47 -21.70
CA THR A 289 -0.45 -0.64 -20.63
C THR A 289 -1.49 0.34 -20.06
N SER A 290 -1.18 0.96 -18.92
CA SER A 290 -1.81 2.19 -18.46
C SER A 290 -1.40 3.39 -19.32
N ALA A 291 -2.00 4.57 -19.09
CA ALA A 291 -1.66 5.75 -19.86
C ALA A 291 -0.18 6.14 -19.67
N LEU A 292 0.63 5.99 -20.73
CA LEU A 292 2.06 6.27 -20.67
C LEU A 292 2.38 7.75 -20.37
N VAL A 293 1.42 8.64 -20.65
CA VAL A 293 1.49 10.06 -20.32
C VAL A 293 1.75 10.33 -18.83
N LEU A 294 1.34 9.40 -17.94
CA LEU A 294 1.60 9.48 -16.51
C LEU A 294 3.11 9.43 -16.18
N PHE A 295 3.92 8.97 -17.15
CA PHE A 295 5.36 8.75 -17.02
C PHE A 295 6.18 9.60 -18.01
N GLN A 296 5.57 10.57 -18.72
CA GLN A 296 6.21 11.25 -19.86
C GLN A 296 7.47 12.07 -19.52
N ASN A 297 7.68 12.40 -18.25
CA ASN A 297 8.84 13.16 -17.79
C ASN A 297 9.87 12.25 -17.08
N THR A 298 9.99 11.00 -17.52
CA THR A 298 10.86 9.98 -16.91
C THR A 298 11.73 9.32 -17.97
N GLU A 299 13.00 9.04 -17.64
CA GLU A 299 13.88 8.33 -18.56
C GLU A 299 13.39 6.89 -18.77
N GLU A 300 12.78 6.30 -17.74
CA GLU A 300 12.19 4.98 -17.82
C GLU A 300 11.18 4.86 -18.98
N LEU A 301 10.39 5.92 -19.28
CA LEU A 301 9.48 5.88 -20.43
C LEU A 301 10.26 5.86 -21.75
N ASN A 302 11.31 6.67 -21.87
CA ASN A 302 12.16 6.70 -23.07
C ASN A 302 12.81 5.32 -23.31
N GLU A 303 13.30 4.69 -22.22
CA GLU A 303 13.81 3.32 -22.25
C GLU A 303 12.74 2.33 -22.68
N LEU A 304 11.53 2.39 -22.10
CA LEU A 304 10.41 1.51 -22.45
C LEU A 304 10.06 1.59 -23.94
N LEU A 305 9.91 2.81 -24.47
CA LEU A 305 9.57 3.04 -25.88
C LEU A 305 10.66 2.50 -26.81
N ARG A 306 11.93 2.69 -26.46
CA ARG A 306 13.09 2.23 -27.23
C ARG A 306 13.25 0.71 -27.19
N GLU A 307 13.26 0.11 -26.00
CA GLU A 307 13.51 -1.32 -25.80
C GLU A 307 12.39 -2.19 -26.37
N ASN A 308 11.14 -1.76 -26.23
CA ASN A 308 9.98 -2.47 -26.79
C ASN A 308 9.66 -2.02 -28.22
N ASN A 309 10.47 -1.12 -28.80
CA ASN A 309 10.31 -0.55 -30.13
C ASN A 309 8.86 -0.06 -30.40
N ILE A 310 8.27 0.63 -29.43
CA ILE A 310 6.90 1.14 -29.51
C ILE A 310 6.90 2.30 -30.50
N LYS A 311 6.17 2.13 -31.62
CA LYS A 311 6.06 3.13 -32.69
C LYS A 311 4.64 3.65 -32.89
N THR A 312 3.66 3.00 -32.28
CA THR A 312 2.26 3.42 -32.35
C THR A 312 1.64 3.38 -30.95
N ILE A 313 0.93 4.45 -30.57
CA ILE A 313 0.14 4.49 -29.33
C ILE A 313 -1.34 4.63 -29.71
N ILE A 314 -2.16 3.69 -29.27
CA ILE A 314 -3.62 3.74 -29.39
C ILE A 314 -4.20 4.13 -28.01
N ASP A 315 -4.73 5.35 -27.94
CA ASP A 315 -5.30 5.93 -26.72
C ASP A 315 -6.83 5.81 -26.74
N LEU A 316 -7.35 4.99 -25.82
CA LEU A 316 -8.77 4.70 -25.68
C LEU A 316 -9.48 5.66 -24.70
N ARG A 317 -8.76 6.64 -24.12
CA ARG A 317 -9.33 7.62 -23.19
C ARG A 317 -10.34 8.55 -23.87
N ALA A 318 -11.31 9.04 -23.10
CA ALA A 318 -12.21 10.10 -23.54
C ALA A 318 -11.46 11.43 -23.71
N ASP A 319 -11.99 12.36 -24.50
CA ASP A 319 -11.33 13.66 -24.72
C ASP A 319 -11.08 14.39 -23.40
N ARG A 320 -12.04 14.41 -22.49
CA ARG A 320 -11.87 15.04 -21.16
C ARG A 320 -10.71 14.46 -20.34
N GLU A 321 -10.41 13.16 -20.49
CA GLU A 321 -9.29 12.50 -19.80
C GLU A 321 -7.95 12.82 -20.49
N ILE A 322 -7.97 13.03 -21.81
CA ILE A 322 -6.81 13.46 -22.60
C ILE A 322 -6.50 14.93 -22.32
N GLU A 323 -7.52 15.80 -22.25
CA GLU A 323 -7.38 17.23 -21.93
C GLU A 323 -6.83 17.45 -20.52
N ALA A 324 -7.21 16.61 -19.55
CA ALA A 324 -6.68 16.68 -18.20
C ALA A 324 -5.18 16.35 -18.15
N ILE A 325 -4.73 15.38 -18.94
CA ILE A 325 -3.33 14.92 -18.99
C ILE A 325 -2.99 14.46 -20.42
N SER A 326 -2.41 15.35 -21.21
CA SER A 326 -2.02 15.11 -22.61
C SER A 326 -0.55 14.75 -22.76
N TYR A 327 -0.23 13.99 -23.80
CA TYR A 327 1.15 13.74 -24.22
C TYR A 327 1.82 15.05 -24.65
N SER A 328 3.10 15.17 -24.36
CA SER A 328 3.94 16.26 -24.84
C SER A 328 4.26 16.10 -26.33
N ASP A 329 4.62 17.21 -26.98
CA ASP A 329 4.95 17.21 -28.41
C ASP A 329 6.18 16.32 -28.70
N GLU A 330 7.11 16.20 -27.75
CA GLU A 330 8.27 15.33 -27.86
C GLU A 330 7.83 13.87 -28.07
N ILE A 331 6.98 13.34 -27.19
CA ILE A 331 6.47 11.97 -27.31
C ILE A 331 5.66 11.80 -28.60
N LEU A 332 4.79 12.75 -28.92
CA LEU A 332 3.96 12.70 -30.13
C LEU A 332 4.77 12.73 -31.43
N SER A 333 6.00 13.27 -31.39
CA SER A 333 6.90 13.26 -32.55
C SER A 333 7.59 11.92 -32.80
N GLU A 334 7.67 11.06 -31.77
CA GLU A 334 8.37 9.77 -31.84
C GLU A 334 7.45 8.59 -32.19
N VAL A 335 6.14 8.76 -32.00
CA VAL A 335 5.14 7.70 -32.18
C VAL A 335 3.99 8.16 -33.08
N HIS A 336 3.42 7.21 -33.81
CA HIS A 336 2.11 7.38 -34.43
C HIS A 336 1.02 7.33 -33.34
N TYR A 337 0.52 8.50 -32.94
CA TYR A 337 -0.52 8.61 -31.92
C TYR A 337 -1.92 8.56 -32.51
N VAL A 338 -2.74 7.61 -32.04
CA VAL A 338 -4.09 7.34 -32.54
C VAL A 338 -5.10 7.45 -31.40
N LYS A 339 -6.04 8.39 -31.52
CA LYS A 339 -7.21 8.49 -30.61
C LYS A 339 -8.31 7.53 -31.08
N ALA A 340 -8.63 6.50 -30.30
CA ALA A 340 -9.71 5.54 -30.56
C ALA A 340 -10.62 5.46 -29.33
N GLN A 341 -11.42 6.49 -29.13
CA GLN A 341 -11.97 6.84 -27.82
C GLN A 341 -13.15 5.96 -27.41
N PHE A 342 -13.08 5.47 -26.18
CA PHE A 342 -14.20 4.86 -25.48
C PHE A 342 -14.67 5.87 -24.43
N ASP A 343 -15.62 6.72 -24.82
CA ASP A 343 -16.12 7.83 -24.01
C ASP A 343 -17.46 7.46 -23.32
N PRO A 344 -17.45 6.98 -22.07
CA PRO A 344 -18.68 6.61 -21.38
C PRO A 344 -19.61 7.80 -21.07
N TRP A 345 -19.18 9.05 -21.30
CA TRP A 345 -19.95 10.27 -21.05
C TRP A 345 -20.65 10.79 -22.31
N ASP A 346 -20.17 10.43 -23.49
CA ASP A 346 -20.79 10.78 -24.78
C ASP A 346 -21.66 9.65 -25.33
N GLN A 347 -22.68 9.27 -24.57
CA GLN A 347 -23.62 8.22 -24.99
C GLN A 347 -24.72 8.81 -25.92
N PRO A 348 -25.00 8.19 -27.08
CA PRO A 348 -26.06 8.62 -27.99
C PRO A 348 -27.44 8.30 -27.41
N GLU A 349 -28.46 9.03 -27.86
CA GLU A 349 -29.81 8.96 -27.27
C GLU A 349 -30.43 7.56 -27.38
N TRP A 350 -30.24 6.88 -28.51
CA TRP A 350 -30.75 5.51 -28.70
C TRP A 350 -30.20 4.52 -27.65
N PHE A 351 -28.99 4.76 -27.14
CA PHE A 351 -28.39 3.92 -26.12
C PHE A 351 -28.98 4.26 -24.75
N LYS A 352 -29.09 5.57 -24.43
CA LYS A 352 -29.68 6.04 -23.17
C LYS A 352 -31.13 5.57 -22.99
N GLU A 353 -31.93 5.58 -24.05
CA GLU A 353 -33.34 5.18 -24.01
C GLU A 353 -33.53 3.67 -23.76
N LYS A 354 -32.63 2.82 -24.27
CA LYS A 354 -32.85 1.36 -24.33
C LYS A 354 -31.91 0.54 -23.46
N HIS A 355 -30.80 1.12 -23.02
CA HIS A 355 -29.69 0.37 -22.44
C HIS A 355 -29.11 1.04 -21.18
N ASN A 356 -29.78 2.04 -20.61
CA ASN A 356 -29.40 2.73 -19.39
C ASN A 356 -29.95 2.07 -18.11
N GLU A 357 -29.79 0.75 -18.02
CA GLU A 357 -30.24 -0.06 -16.88
C GLU A 357 -29.07 -0.75 -16.19
N GLY A 358 -29.16 -0.86 -14.86
CA GLY A 358 -28.12 -1.43 -14.00
C GLY A 358 -27.26 -0.37 -13.31
N SER A 359 -26.13 -0.81 -12.79
CA SER A 359 -25.08 0.02 -12.21
C SER A 359 -24.27 0.76 -13.28
N ASN A 360 -23.56 1.82 -12.88
CA ASN A 360 -22.74 2.63 -13.79
C ASN A 360 -21.70 1.79 -14.57
N HIS A 361 -21.13 0.74 -13.95
CA HIS A 361 -20.16 -0.12 -14.62
C HIS A 361 -20.84 -1.02 -15.67
N GLU A 362 -22.02 -1.55 -15.38
CA GLU A 362 -22.77 -2.38 -16.32
C GLU A 362 -23.18 -1.58 -17.56
N ILE A 363 -23.69 -0.36 -17.35
CA ILE A 363 -24.02 0.57 -18.42
C ILE A 363 -22.78 0.90 -19.25
N ALA A 364 -21.64 1.19 -18.60
CA ALA A 364 -20.40 1.53 -19.29
C ALA A 364 -19.86 0.37 -20.13
N TYR A 365 -19.79 -0.85 -19.60
CA TYR A 365 -19.30 -2.02 -20.34
C TYR A 365 -20.21 -2.35 -21.54
N ARG A 366 -21.53 -2.25 -21.36
CA ARG A 366 -22.49 -2.40 -22.46
C ARG A 366 -22.30 -1.32 -23.52
N PHE A 367 -22.10 -0.07 -23.09
CA PHE A 367 -21.86 1.05 -23.99
C PHE A 367 -20.57 0.88 -24.79
N PHE A 368 -19.49 0.44 -24.15
CA PHE A 368 -18.20 0.19 -24.82
C PHE A 368 -18.30 -0.82 -25.96
N ALA A 369 -19.14 -1.85 -25.83
CA ALA A 369 -19.35 -2.82 -26.91
C ALA A 369 -20.37 -2.34 -27.96
N MET A 370 -21.47 -1.69 -27.54
CA MET A 370 -22.55 -1.31 -28.46
C MET A 370 -22.33 0.03 -29.17
N GLY A 371 -21.85 1.03 -28.43
CA GLY A 371 -21.76 2.42 -28.86
C GLY A 371 -20.39 2.84 -29.37
N CYS A 372 -19.29 2.21 -28.91
CA CYS A 372 -17.93 2.58 -29.30
C CYS A 372 -17.42 1.80 -30.53
N LYS A 373 -18.31 1.38 -31.45
CA LYS A 373 -17.97 0.55 -32.61
C LYS A 373 -16.95 1.20 -33.55
N GLU A 374 -17.03 2.51 -33.78
CA GLU A 374 -16.04 3.23 -34.58
C GLU A 374 -14.65 3.23 -33.93
N ALA A 375 -14.57 3.29 -32.59
CA ALA A 375 -13.31 3.20 -31.87
C ALA A 375 -12.70 1.79 -31.94
N VAL A 376 -13.54 0.75 -31.87
CA VAL A 376 -13.12 -0.64 -32.13
C VAL A 376 -12.58 -0.75 -33.56
N LYS A 377 -13.33 -0.28 -34.56
CA LYS A 377 -12.90 -0.29 -35.96
C LYS A 377 -11.55 0.38 -36.14
N LYS A 378 -11.42 1.62 -35.67
CA LYS A 378 -10.17 2.39 -35.77
C LYS A 378 -9.00 1.67 -35.12
N THR A 379 -9.20 1.07 -33.95
CA THR A 379 -8.17 0.29 -33.25
C THR A 379 -7.70 -0.89 -34.10
N PHE A 380 -8.62 -1.68 -34.65
CA PHE A 380 -8.27 -2.85 -35.47
C PHE A 380 -7.70 -2.46 -36.84
N GLU A 381 -8.16 -1.38 -37.46
CA GLU A 381 -7.56 -0.83 -38.67
C GLU A 381 -6.13 -0.36 -38.43
N THR A 382 -5.87 0.36 -37.33
CA THR A 382 -4.50 0.74 -36.94
C THR A 382 -3.60 -0.49 -36.73
N ILE A 383 -4.09 -1.54 -36.07
CA ILE A 383 -3.33 -2.79 -35.92
C ILE A 383 -3.01 -3.42 -37.29
N LEU A 384 -3.99 -3.43 -38.20
CA LEU A 384 -3.83 -3.98 -39.53
C LEU A 384 -2.81 -3.20 -40.37
N GLU A 385 -2.88 -1.87 -40.32
CA GLU A 385 -2.06 -0.94 -41.10
C GLU A 385 -0.64 -0.77 -40.54
N HIS A 386 -0.42 -1.09 -39.27
CA HIS A 386 0.86 -0.93 -38.60
C HIS A 386 2.00 -1.77 -39.21
N GLU A 387 2.95 -1.18 -39.91
CA GLU A 387 3.95 -1.93 -40.67
C GLU A 387 5.23 -2.27 -39.89
N SER A 388 5.67 -1.41 -38.96
CA SER A 388 6.97 -1.54 -38.30
C SER A 388 6.95 -1.08 -36.84
N GLY A 389 7.77 -1.73 -36.01
CA GLY A 389 7.76 -1.54 -34.56
C GLY A 389 6.59 -2.23 -33.89
N THR A 390 6.22 -1.77 -32.70
CA THR A 390 5.16 -2.37 -31.87
C THR A 390 4.11 -1.32 -31.50
N ILE A 391 2.96 -1.80 -31.05
CA ILE A 391 1.79 -0.97 -30.71
C ILE A 391 1.57 -1.02 -29.20
N ALA A 392 1.45 0.13 -28.54
CA ALA A 392 0.95 0.22 -27.17
C ALA A 392 -0.52 0.65 -27.18
N ILE A 393 -1.40 -0.15 -26.58
CA ILE A 393 -2.82 0.16 -26.45
C ILE A 393 -3.13 0.42 -24.97
N HIS A 394 -3.71 1.57 -24.67
CA HIS A 394 -4.03 1.95 -23.29
C HIS A 394 -5.35 2.70 -23.16
N CYS A 395 -5.89 2.71 -21.95
CA CYS A 395 -6.86 3.69 -21.50
C CYS A 395 -6.22 4.45 -20.34
N HIS A 396 -6.94 4.76 -19.24
CA HIS A 396 -6.29 5.33 -18.06
C HIS A 396 -5.44 4.30 -17.29
N ALA A 397 -6.07 3.22 -16.79
CA ALA A 397 -5.40 2.16 -16.03
C ALA A 397 -5.04 0.91 -16.86
N GLY A 398 -5.40 0.89 -18.15
CA GLY A 398 -5.15 -0.27 -19.03
C GLY A 398 -6.04 -1.50 -18.75
N LYS A 399 -7.15 -1.35 -18.01
CA LYS A 399 -7.97 -2.46 -17.49
C LYS A 399 -9.30 -2.67 -18.24
N ASP A 400 -10.23 -1.71 -18.22
CA ASP A 400 -11.61 -1.94 -18.69
C ASP A 400 -11.70 -1.85 -20.22
N ARG A 401 -11.54 -0.64 -20.77
CA ARG A 401 -11.59 -0.36 -22.21
C ARG A 401 -10.52 -1.14 -22.97
N THR A 402 -9.30 -1.13 -22.44
CA THR A 402 -8.19 -1.94 -22.97
C THR A 402 -8.49 -3.43 -22.84
N GLY A 403 -9.05 -3.89 -21.72
CA GLY A 403 -9.41 -5.29 -21.51
C GLY A 403 -10.47 -5.80 -22.49
N ILE A 404 -11.44 -4.96 -22.87
CA ILE A 404 -12.40 -5.27 -23.93
C ILE A 404 -11.68 -5.47 -25.26
N ILE A 405 -10.83 -4.53 -25.68
CA ILE A 405 -10.04 -4.66 -26.93
C ILE A 405 -9.21 -5.94 -26.93
N PHE A 406 -8.50 -6.24 -25.83
CA PHE A 406 -7.69 -7.45 -25.74
C PHE A 406 -8.54 -8.70 -25.77
N SER A 407 -9.71 -8.70 -25.13
CA SER A 407 -10.67 -9.81 -25.19
C SER A 407 -11.16 -10.06 -26.61
N LEU A 408 -11.43 -8.99 -27.39
CA LEU A 408 -11.78 -9.12 -28.82
C LEU A 408 -10.62 -9.73 -29.63
N LEU A 409 -9.37 -9.37 -29.33
CA LEU A 409 -8.19 -9.99 -29.95
C LEU A 409 -8.07 -11.48 -29.61
N HIS A 410 -8.28 -11.87 -28.35
CA HIS A 410 -8.32 -13.29 -27.94
C HIS A 410 -9.41 -14.07 -28.68
N LEU A 411 -10.63 -13.51 -28.79
CA LEU A 411 -11.73 -14.13 -29.53
C LEU A 411 -11.41 -14.28 -31.03
N LEU A 412 -10.83 -13.26 -31.66
CA LEU A 412 -10.47 -13.29 -33.09
C LEU A 412 -9.43 -14.39 -33.40
N LEU A 413 -8.54 -14.69 -32.46
CA LEU A 413 -7.54 -15.77 -32.57
C LEU A 413 -8.07 -17.14 -32.10
N GLU A 414 -9.36 -17.21 -31.75
CA GLU A 414 -10.02 -18.42 -31.24
C GLU A 414 -9.22 -19.02 -30.07
N SER A 415 -8.71 -18.16 -29.19
CA SER A 415 -7.95 -18.58 -28.01
C SER A 415 -8.90 -19.18 -26.96
N PRO A 416 -8.44 -20.18 -26.17
CA PRO A 416 -9.26 -20.74 -25.10
C PRO A 416 -9.80 -19.65 -24.16
N LYS A 417 -11.08 -19.71 -23.79
CA LYS A 417 -11.70 -18.70 -22.90
C LYS A 417 -10.93 -18.52 -21.58
N ALA A 418 -10.29 -19.57 -21.08
CA ALA A 418 -9.41 -19.50 -19.90
C ALA A 418 -8.24 -18.52 -20.08
N HIS A 419 -7.65 -18.43 -21.27
CA HIS A 419 -6.54 -17.51 -21.57
C HIS A 419 -7.00 -16.05 -21.56
N LEU A 420 -8.15 -15.79 -22.20
CA LEU A 420 -8.82 -14.48 -22.18
C LEU A 420 -9.12 -14.03 -20.74
N ASN A 421 -9.77 -14.92 -19.97
CA ASN A 421 -10.13 -14.64 -18.58
C ASN A 421 -8.88 -14.35 -17.74
N THR A 422 -7.83 -15.15 -17.87
CA THR A 422 -6.56 -14.93 -17.15
C THR A 422 -5.95 -13.59 -17.51
N ASP A 423 -5.82 -13.25 -18.79
CA ASP A 423 -5.25 -11.96 -19.21
C ASP A 423 -6.02 -10.76 -18.65
N TYR A 424 -7.35 -10.83 -18.69
CA TYR A 424 -8.20 -9.78 -18.14
C TYR A 424 -8.04 -9.66 -16.61
N LEU A 425 -8.10 -10.79 -15.89
CA LEU A 425 -7.98 -10.83 -14.43
C LEU A 425 -6.58 -10.47 -13.92
N THR A 426 -5.51 -10.64 -14.72
CA THR A 426 -4.15 -10.21 -14.37
C THR A 426 -4.02 -8.69 -14.21
N SER A 427 -4.94 -7.89 -14.73
CA SER A 427 -4.97 -6.47 -14.36
C SER A 427 -5.18 -6.26 -12.86
N GLU A 428 -5.75 -7.25 -12.17
CA GLU A 428 -6.16 -7.17 -10.77
C GLU A 428 -7.01 -5.91 -10.53
N MET A 429 -7.07 -5.34 -9.31
CA MET A 429 -8.01 -4.29 -8.92
C MET A 429 -9.45 -4.79 -8.73
N ASP A 430 -10.44 -4.03 -9.20
CA ASP A 430 -11.87 -4.31 -9.18
C ASP A 430 -12.38 -4.94 -10.49
N VAL A 431 -11.49 -5.46 -11.33
CA VAL A 431 -11.89 -6.21 -12.54
C VAL A 431 -12.66 -7.47 -12.13
N SER A 432 -13.73 -7.80 -12.84
CA SER A 432 -14.48 -9.03 -12.64
C SER A 432 -14.97 -9.59 -13.96
N LEU A 433 -15.02 -10.92 -14.07
CA LEU A 433 -15.54 -11.56 -15.28
C LEU A 433 -17.00 -11.18 -15.54
N ASP A 434 -17.78 -10.90 -14.50
CA ASP A 434 -19.16 -10.42 -14.64
C ASP A 434 -19.22 -9.10 -15.41
N LYS A 435 -18.33 -8.14 -15.08
CA LYS A 435 -18.22 -6.87 -15.82
C LYS A 435 -17.84 -7.14 -17.29
N LEU A 436 -16.81 -7.94 -17.52
CA LEU A 436 -16.33 -8.25 -18.87
C LEU A 436 -17.41 -8.96 -19.71
N ASN A 437 -18.11 -9.92 -19.11
CA ASN A 437 -19.14 -10.71 -19.80
C ASN A 437 -20.24 -9.82 -20.37
N ILE A 438 -20.58 -8.69 -19.76
CA ILE A 438 -21.56 -7.74 -20.32
C ILE A 438 -21.14 -7.27 -21.73
N ALA A 439 -19.86 -6.99 -21.93
CA ALA A 439 -19.33 -6.62 -23.25
C ALA A 439 -19.26 -7.84 -24.19
N LEU A 440 -18.88 -9.02 -23.67
CA LEU A 440 -18.79 -10.24 -24.48
C LEU A 440 -20.15 -10.78 -24.91
N ASP A 441 -21.19 -10.60 -24.10
CA ASP A 441 -22.56 -10.99 -24.44
C ASP A 441 -23.09 -10.18 -25.62
N VAL A 442 -22.70 -8.90 -25.75
CA VAL A 442 -22.99 -8.10 -26.95
C VAL A 442 -22.33 -8.72 -28.18
N VAL A 443 -21.07 -9.13 -28.07
CA VAL A 443 -20.34 -9.79 -29.17
C VAL A 443 -21.01 -11.11 -29.56
N GLU A 444 -21.42 -11.91 -28.58
CA GLU A 444 -22.09 -13.19 -28.81
C GLU A 444 -23.48 -12.98 -29.45
N ASN A 445 -24.25 -12.01 -28.98
CA ASN A 445 -25.58 -11.69 -29.53
C ASN A 445 -25.54 -11.18 -30.98
N GLU A 446 -24.41 -10.65 -31.43
CA GLU A 446 -24.18 -10.31 -32.84
C GLU A 446 -23.79 -11.53 -33.69
N GLY A 447 -23.71 -12.72 -33.11
CA GLY A 447 -23.33 -13.97 -33.77
C GLY A 447 -21.81 -14.23 -33.74
N GLY A 448 -21.12 -13.69 -32.73
CA GLY A 448 -19.71 -13.90 -32.47
C GLY A 448 -18.78 -12.82 -33.04
N ILE A 449 -17.48 -12.96 -32.77
CA ILE A 449 -16.47 -11.92 -33.02
C ILE A 449 -16.38 -11.44 -34.47
N ILE A 450 -16.58 -12.34 -35.45
CA ILE A 450 -16.50 -11.95 -36.86
C ILE A 450 -17.65 -11.02 -37.23
N ASN A 451 -18.88 -11.39 -36.89
CA ASN A 451 -20.06 -10.56 -37.16
C ASN A 451 -20.01 -9.25 -36.38
N TYR A 452 -19.51 -9.28 -35.15
CA TYR A 452 -19.30 -8.08 -34.36
C TYR A 452 -18.32 -7.11 -35.04
N LEU A 453 -17.16 -7.60 -35.52
CA LEU A 453 -16.20 -6.74 -36.24
C LEU A 453 -16.76 -6.23 -37.59
N LEU A 454 -17.58 -7.02 -38.29
CA LEU A 454 -18.30 -6.57 -39.48
C LEU A 454 -19.30 -5.46 -39.14
N SER A 455 -20.02 -5.59 -38.02
CA SER A 455 -20.97 -4.58 -37.56
C SER A 455 -20.27 -3.30 -37.07
N CYS A 456 -19.01 -3.41 -36.63
CA CYS A 456 -18.13 -2.26 -36.39
C CYS A 456 -17.69 -1.56 -37.69
N GLY A 457 -17.90 -2.16 -38.86
CA GLY A 457 -17.55 -1.58 -40.15
C GLY A 457 -16.21 -2.02 -40.72
N LEU A 458 -15.60 -3.10 -40.21
CA LEU A 458 -14.52 -3.80 -40.90
C LEU A 458 -15.08 -4.68 -42.03
N THR A 459 -14.26 -4.96 -43.04
CA THR A 459 -14.55 -5.93 -44.10
C THR A 459 -14.03 -7.34 -43.74
N GLU A 460 -14.64 -8.39 -44.31
CA GLU A 460 -14.14 -9.76 -44.14
C GLU A 460 -12.66 -9.89 -44.50
N LYS A 461 -12.21 -9.22 -45.57
CA LYS A 461 -10.81 -9.18 -45.99
C LYS A 461 -9.90 -8.58 -44.92
N GLN A 462 -10.31 -7.46 -44.30
CA GLN A 462 -9.55 -6.85 -43.20
C GLN A 462 -9.47 -7.80 -42.01
N ILE A 463 -10.57 -8.43 -41.61
CA ILE A 463 -10.62 -9.38 -40.48
C ILE A 463 -9.72 -10.60 -40.74
N MET A 464 -9.74 -11.16 -41.95
CA MET A 464 -8.85 -12.28 -42.32
C MET A 464 -7.37 -11.88 -42.34
N ASN A 465 -7.05 -10.67 -42.81
CA ASN A 465 -5.69 -10.15 -42.79
C ASN A 465 -5.21 -9.89 -41.36
N LEU A 466 -6.08 -9.37 -40.49
CA LEU A 466 -5.81 -9.18 -39.07
C LEU A 466 -5.47 -10.51 -38.39
N LYS A 467 -6.31 -11.54 -38.58
CA LYS A 467 -6.05 -12.87 -38.03
C LYS A 467 -4.68 -13.40 -38.47
N ARG A 468 -4.33 -13.27 -39.76
CA ARG A 468 -3.00 -13.67 -40.28
C ARG A 468 -1.85 -12.86 -39.68
N LYS A 469 -2.01 -11.55 -39.55
CA LYS A 469 -0.98 -10.65 -39.00
C LYS A 469 -0.68 -10.93 -37.53
N LEU A 470 -1.73 -11.27 -36.78
CA LEU A 470 -1.66 -11.49 -35.34
C LEU A 470 -1.17 -12.89 -34.97
N LEU A 471 -1.34 -13.90 -35.82
CA LEU A 471 -0.92 -15.27 -35.52
C LEU A 471 0.61 -15.39 -35.53
N HIS A 472 1.14 -16.10 -34.52
CA HIS A 472 2.48 -16.67 -34.57
C HIS A 472 2.43 -17.89 -35.51
N GLU A 473 3.21 -17.85 -36.59
CA GLU A 473 3.35 -18.99 -37.51
C GLU A 473 4.00 -20.21 -36.84
#